data_AF-A0A1E1WAQ5-F1
#
_entry.id   AF-A0A1E1WAQ5-F1
#
_cell.length_a   1.000
_cell.length_b   1.000
_cell.length_c   1.000
_cell.angle_alpha   90.00
_cell.angle_beta   90.00
_cell.angle_gamma   90.00
#
_symmetry.space_group_name_H-M   'P 1'
#
loop_
_entity.id
_entity.type
_entity.pdbx_description
1 polymer ?
#
loop_
_entity_poly.entity_id
_entity_poly.type
_entity_poly.pdbx_seq_one_letter_code
_entity_poly.pdbx_strand_id
1 'polypeptide(L)'
;GSDSRLRDLLHSMTEGNPRHRKTAELYLDEARGKLFPEYFYSFLQSYMLIFSAQPILPPDEKILRIHQDIRNIIKIFTQPSDAKNYQDLVEETTDNQTTATIDSLRKDGVKVMTVNSGEFDEETDEKAPEKKELGPDSEGLILITSLVTSCIRGLHHCTSKLYSLEILQLLCENSSSEVILDRILPYIIHLSHDSVSRVRAAAVHTAARCVALVRALPKSDCNVFPEYILPELALCATDPAVTVRIAYANNIAKLAETAVRFLDQTQHMVDKEAANINYETELSALHEMVRSTVSYLLTDSQAVVKRALVENGITKLCIFFGKQKANDVILSHMVTFLNDKEEAALRGCFFERVVGVAAYVGHHAAPILLPLLQQGLTDQSEWIILRAVRATTSLAQLGLLGKQPLCDLVAESAVYLAHPNLWIRHEVCGLVSVAAG
;
A
#
# COMPACT_ATOMS: atom_id res chain seq x y z
N GLY A 1 22.13 -29.13 15.95
CA GLY A 1 21.06 -28.17 15.59
C GLY A 1 20.21 -27.92 16.82
N SER A 2 19.51 -26.79 16.88
CA SER A 2 18.62 -26.36 17.98
C SER A 2 17.75 -27.47 18.59
N ASP A 3 17.33 -28.44 17.77
CA ASP A 3 16.56 -29.62 18.18
C ASP A 3 17.26 -30.52 19.22
N SER A 4 18.59 -30.72 19.17
CA SER A 4 19.28 -31.53 20.20
C SER A 4 19.29 -30.81 21.56
N ARG A 5 19.54 -29.50 21.54
CA ARG A 5 19.58 -28.67 22.75
C ARG A 5 18.20 -28.55 23.39
N LEU A 6 17.15 -28.47 22.57
CA LEU A 6 15.77 -28.49 23.05
C LEU A 6 15.44 -29.83 23.72
N ARG A 7 15.83 -30.95 23.10
CA ARG A 7 15.62 -32.28 23.68
C ARG A 7 16.37 -32.46 24.99
N ASP A 8 17.61 -32.01 25.07
CA ASP A 8 18.42 -32.06 26.30
C ASP A 8 17.77 -31.24 27.43
N LEU A 9 17.27 -30.04 27.11
CA LEU A 9 16.53 -29.21 28.06
C LEU A 9 15.25 -29.91 28.53
N LEU A 10 14.44 -30.43 27.61
CA LEU A 10 13.19 -31.13 27.91
C LEU A 10 13.43 -32.40 28.73
N HIS A 11 14.48 -33.16 28.44
CA HIS A 11 14.88 -34.32 29.25
C HIS A 11 15.22 -33.91 30.69
N SER A 12 15.97 -32.82 30.88
CA SER A 12 16.27 -32.30 32.22
C SER A 12 15.02 -31.80 32.95
N MET A 13 14.06 -31.18 32.23
CA MET A 13 12.80 -30.72 32.83
C MET A 13 11.85 -31.87 33.20
N THR A 14 11.89 -32.98 32.46
CA THR A 14 11.03 -34.16 32.62
C THR A 14 11.67 -35.27 33.46
N GLU A 15 12.84 -35.01 34.06
CA GLU A 15 13.59 -35.95 34.88
C GLU A 15 12.70 -36.57 35.98
N GLY A 16 12.79 -37.90 36.14
CA GLY A 16 11.89 -38.65 37.01
C GLY A 16 12.03 -38.26 38.48
N ASN A 17 13.23 -37.88 38.90
CA ASN A 17 13.51 -37.41 40.25
C ASN A 17 13.40 -35.86 40.34
N PRO A 18 12.45 -35.31 41.11
CA PRO A 18 12.27 -33.86 41.25
C PRO A 18 13.51 -33.11 41.73
N ARG A 19 14.40 -33.76 42.50
CA ARG A 19 15.63 -33.13 43.03
C ARG A 19 16.69 -32.85 41.97
N HIS A 20 16.63 -33.53 40.83
CA HIS A 20 17.58 -33.33 39.72
C HIS A 20 17.06 -32.30 38.71
N ARG A 21 15.82 -31.84 38.85
CA ARG A 21 15.27 -30.76 38.02
C ARG A 21 15.85 -29.43 38.50
N LYS A 22 16.39 -28.66 37.58
CA LYS A 22 16.82 -27.28 37.84
C LYS A 22 15.60 -26.36 37.98
N THR A 23 15.81 -25.18 38.54
CA THR A 23 14.78 -24.14 38.55
C THR A 23 14.61 -23.55 37.15
N ALA A 24 13.47 -22.90 36.91
CA ALA A 24 13.18 -22.25 35.63
C ALA A 24 14.21 -21.16 35.28
N GLU A 25 14.68 -20.40 36.27
CA GLU A 25 15.73 -19.39 36.10
C GLU A 25 17.04 -19.99 35.62
N LEU A 26 17.51 -21.09 36.24
CA LEU A 26 18.73 -21.79 35.83
C LEU A 26 18.62 -22.34 34.41
N TYR A 27 17.44 -22.84 34.01
CA TYR A 27 17.21 -23.30 32.64
C TYR A 27 17.25 -22.16 31.62
N LEU A 28 16.67 -21.00 31.95
CA LEU A 28 16.70 -19.82 31.09
C LEU A 28 18.13 -19.30 30.90
N ASP A 29 18.90 -19.19 31.98
CA ASP A 29 20.31 -18.75 31.92
C ASP A 29 21.19 -19.68 31.08
N GLU A 30 21.06 -21.00 31.25
CA GLU A 30 21.83 -21.99 30.48
C GLU A 30 21.50 -21.99 28.98
N ALA A 31 20.24 -21.66 28.66
CA ALA A 31 19.67 -21.63 27.32
C ALA A 31 19.79 -20.25 26.62
N ARG A 32 20.17 -19.19 27.35
CA ARG A 32 20.38 -17.84 26.82
C ARG A 32 21.45 -17.81 25.72
N GLY A 33 21.13 -17.13 24.61
CA GLY A 33 22.00 -17.02 23.44
C GLY A 33 22.21 -18.33 22.68
N LYS A 34 21.56 -19.43 23.10
CA LYS A 34 21.66 -20.75 22.47
C LYS A 34 20.32 -21.23 21.93
N LEU A 35 19.31 -21.31 22.80
CA LEU A 35 17.95 -21.73 22.48
C LEU A 35 17.01 -20.51 22.49
N PHE A 36 17.22 -19.61 23.45
CA PHE A 36 16.50 -18.34 23.54
C PHE A 36 17.39 -17.20 23.04
N PRO A 37 16.89 -16.37 22.10
CA PRO A 37 17.63 -15.21 21.62
C PRO A 37 17.97 -14.20 22.71
N GLU A 38 19.01 -13.39 22.48
CA GLU A 38 19.46 -12.41 23.46
C GLU A 38 18.43 -11.29 23.68
N TYR A 39 17.74 -10.88 22.62
CA TYR A 39 16.66 -9.89 22.67
C TYR A 39 15.50 -10.28 23.60
N PHE A 40 15.32 -11.59 23.86
CA PHE A 40 14.29 -12.06 24.79
C PHE A 40 14.52 -11.46 26.18
N TYR A 41 15.76 -11.51 26.66
CA TYR A 41 16.15 -11.06 27.99
C TYR A 41 16.39 -9.55 28.07
N SER A 42 16.96 -8.95 27.02
CA SER A 42 17.35 -7.55 27.06
C SER A 42 16.19 -6.58 26.84
N PHE A 43 15.15 -7.01 26.11
CA PHE A 43 14.05 -6.12 25.72
C PHE A 43 12.68 -6.79 25.83
N LEU A 44 12.48 -7.90 25.11
CA LEU A 44 11.14 -8.42 24.83
C LEU A 44 10.41 -8.87 26.10
N GLN A 45 11.07 -9.55 27.03
CA GLN A 45 10.46 -10.00 28.29
C GLN A 45 9.95 -8.81 29.11
N SER A 46 10.80 -7.80 29.32
CA SER A 46 10.46 -6.58 30.07
C SER A 46 9.32 -5.82 29.39
N TYR A 47 9.36 -5.70 28.06
CA TYR A 47 8.33 -5.01 27.30
C TYR A 47 6.98 -5.77 27.33
N MET A 48 6.99 -7.10 27.18
CA MET A 48 5.77 -7.93 27.28
C MET A 48 5.17 -7.94 28.69
N LEU A 49 5.99 -7.79 29.73
CA LEU A 49 5.51 -7.72 31.11
C LEU A 49 4.52 -6.55 31.31
N ILE A 50 4.75 -5.42 30.64
CA ILE A 50 3.87 -4.25 30.69
C ILE A 50 2.42 -4.60 30.29
N PHE A 51 2.25 -5.51 29.33
CA PHE A 51 0.92 -5.89 28.80
C PHE A 51 0.24 -7.05 29.53
N SER A 52 0.97 -7.71 30.44
CA SER A 52 0.54 -8.89 31.20
C SER A 52 0.45 -8.62 32.71
N ALA A 53 1.04 -7.53 33.19
CA ALA A 53 0.93 -7.07 34.57
C ALA A 53 -0.51 -6.64 34.90
N GLN A 54 -0.87 -6.74 36.18
CA GLN A 54 -2.17 -6.26 36.67
C GLN A 54 -2.09 -4.79 37.11
N PRO A 55 -3.09 -3.95 36.77
CA PRO A 55 -4.30 -4.28 36.01
C PRO A 55 -4.03 -4.45 34.50
N ILE A 56 -4.75 -5.40 33.88
CA ILE A 56 -4.60 -5.67 32.45
C ILE A 56 -5.10 -4.47 31.65
N LEU A 57 -4.22 -3.89 30.84
CA LEU A 57 -4.55 -2.77 29.96
C LEU A 57 -5.62 -3.16 28.92
N PRO A 58 -6.61 -2.29 28.64
CA PRO A 58 -7.58 -2.52 27.57
C PRO A 58 -6.89 -2.49 26.19
N PRO A 59 -7.44 -3.18 25.17
CA PRO A 59 -6.83 -3.27 23.85
C PRO A 59 -6.47 -1.92 23.21
N ASP A 60 -7.33 -0.91 23.37
CA ASP A 60 -7.11 0.44 22.85
C ASP A 60 -5.84 1.10 23.44
N GLU A 61 -5.64 0.99 24.76
CA GLU A 61 -4.43 1.52 25.43
C GLU A 61 -3.17 0.72 25.05
N LYS A 62 -3.30 -0.59 24.86
CA LYS A 62 -2.19 -1.43 24.37
C LYS A 62 -1.72 -0.94 23.00
N ILE A 63 -2.63 -0.72 22.07
CA ILE A 63 -2.29 -0.22 20.73
C ILE A 63 -1.70 1.18 20.78
N LEU A 64 -2.25 2.09 21.61
CA LEU A 64 -1.68 3.43 21.77
C LEU A 64 -0.22 3.38 22.22
N ARG A 65 0.09 2.54 23.21
CA ARG A 65 1.47 2.39 23.70
C ARG A 65 2.38 1.78 22.64
N ILE A 66 1.95 0.71 21.97
CA ILE A 66 2.74 0.09 20.90
C ILE A 66 2.97 1.08 19.76
N HIS A 67 2.00 1.93 19.43
CA HIS A 67 2.12 2.95 18.40
C HIS A 67 3.23 3.96 18.70
N GLN A 68 3.38 4.36 19.97
CA GLN A 68 4.45 5.26 20.40
C GLN A 68 5.83 4.58 20.31
N ASP A 69 5.90 3.29 20.64
CA ASP A 69 7.15 2.56 20.77
C ASP A 69 7.60 1.88 19.46
N ILE A 70 6.70 1.66 18.49
CA ILE A 70 6.92 0.74 17.34
C ILE A 70 8.18 1.05 16.52
N ARG A 71 8.50 2.33 16.31
CA ARG A 71 9.69 2.72 15.53
C ARG A 71 10.98 2.30 16.26
N ASN A 72 11.02 2.49 17.57
CA ASN A 72 12.14 2.07 18.41
C ASN A 72 12.23 0.55 18.47
N ILE A 73 11.09 -0.13 18.60
CA ILE A 73 11.00 -1.60 18.57
C ILE A 73 11.58 -2.15 17.27
N ILE A 74 11.17 -1.62 16.12
CA ILE A 74 11.71 -2.03 14.82
C ILE A 74 13.21 -1.78 14.76
N LYS A 75 13.67 -0.62 15.22
CA LYS A 75 15.10 -0.29 15.27
C LYS A 75 15.89 -1.28 16.14
N ILE A 76 15.32 -1.74 17.26
CA ILE A 76 15.93 -2.75 18.15
C ILE A 76 16.11 -4.08 17.42
N PHE A 77 15.08 -4.55 16.70
CA PHE A 77 15.10 -5.86 16.04
C PHE A 77 15.80 -5.89 14.67
N THR A 78 16.08 -4.72 14.08
CA THR A 78 16.69 -4.62 12.74
C THR A 78 18.15 -4.15 12.75
N GLN A 79 18.71 -3.87 13.92
CA GLN A 79 20.11 -3.45 14.04
C GLN A 79 21.11 -4.60 13.79
N PRO A 80 22.28 -4.32 13.19
CA PRO A 80 23.35 -5.29 13.04
C PRO A 80 23.91 -5.71 14.40
N SER A 81 24.17 -7.01 14.55
CA SER A 81 24.50 -7.72 15.80
C SER A 81 25.68 -7.20 16.62
N ASP A 82 26.47 -6.24 16.13
CA ASP A 82 27.67 -5.72 16.81
C ASP A 82 27.34 -4.61 17.82
N ALA A 83 26.13 -4.05 17.81
CA ALA A 83 25.63 -3.13 18.82
C ALA A 83 24.86 -3.87 19.94
N LYS A 84 25.52 -4.81 20.61
CA LYS A 84 24.90 -5.63 21.68
C LYS A 84 24.60 -4.90 23.00
N ASN A 85 24.37 -3.59 22.96
CA ASN A 85 23.80 -2.86 24.07
C ASN A 85 22.40 -2.37 23.68
N TYR A 86 21.43 -3.29 23.73
CA TYR A 86 20.02 -2.93 23.66
C TYR A 86 19.61 -1.92 24.75
N GLN A 87 20.38 -1.83 25.84
CA GLN A 87 20.21 -0.83 26.90
C GLN A 87 20.52 0.60 26.46
N ASP A 88 21.45 0.81 25.53
CA ASP A 88 21.85 2.16 25.06
C ASP A 88 20.92 2.69 23.94
N LEU A 89 20.02 1.85 23.42
CA LEU A 89 19.10 2.14 22.32
C LEU A 89 17.69 2.51 22.80
N VAL A 90 17.45 2.31 24.08
CA VAL A 90 16.29 2.85 24.79
C VAL A 90 16.77 4.17 25.38
N GLU A 91 16.32 5.31 24.86
CA GLU A 91 16.42 6.55 25.66
C GLU A 91 15.79 6.24 27.02
N GLU A 92 16.54 6.43 28.11
CA GLU A 92 16.15 6.10 29.49
C GLU A 92 14.67 6.42 29.74
N THR A 93 13.82 5.40 29.64
CA THR A 93 12.40 5.48 30.01
C THR A 93 12.14 4.92 31.40
N THR A 94 13.21 4.67 32.16
CA THR A 94 13.15 4.29 33.56
C THR A 94 14.41 4.78 34.24
N ASP A 95 14.24 5.78 35.11
CA ASP A 95 15.23 6.09 36.14
C ASP A 95 15.69 4.79 36.81
N ASN A 96 17.01 4.65 36.93
CA ASN A 96 17.68 3.57 37.64
C ASN A 96 17.09 3.40 39.05
N GLN A 97 16.25 2.38 39.25
CA GLN A 97 16.05 1.76 40.55
C GLN A 97 16.29 0.25 40.44
N THR A 98 17.50 -0.10 40.85
CA THR A 98 17.91 -1.39 41.36
C THR A 98 16.78 -2.05 42.14
N THR A 99 16.38 -3.26 41.75
CA THR A 99 15.62 -4.23 42.57
C THR A 99 14.60 -3.61 43.53
N ALA A 100 13.45 -3.15 43.01
CA ALA A 100 12.34 -2.70 43.84
C ALA A 100 11.06 -3.48 43.50
N THR A 101 10.51 -4.07 44.55
CA THR A 101 9.32 -4.93 44.61
C THR A 101 8.10 -4.28 43.95
N ILE A 102 7.26 -5.12 43.34
CA ILE A 102 6.04 -4.86 42.53
C ILE A 102 5.06 -3.77 43.07
N ASP A 103 5.18 -3.37 44.34
CA ASP A 103 4.31 -2.37 44.98
C ASP A 103 4.66 -0.90 44.68
N SER A 104 5.86 -0.57 44.19
CA SER A 104 6.27 0.84 43.95
C SER A 104 5.71 1.46 42.67
N LEU A 105 5.23 0.67 41.71
CA LEU A 105 4.63 1.13 40.45
C LEU A 105 3.21 1.71 40.59
N ARG A 106 2.62 1.69 41.80
CA ARG A 106 1.25 2.17 42.05
C ARG A 106 1.13 3.66 42.39
N LYS A 107 2.22 4.37 42.66
CA LYS A 107 2.15 5.71 43.30
C LYS A 107 2.41 6.92 42.40
N ASP A 108 3.07 6.78 41.26
CA ASP A 108 3.38 7.94 40.43
C ASP A 108 2.48 7.99 39.20
N GLY A 109 1.54 8.93 39.26
CA GLY A 109 0.65 9.27 38.15
C GLY A 109 1.44 9.70 36.92
N VAL A 110 1.05 9.09 35.80
CA VAL A 110 1.05 9.62 34.43
C VAL A 110 1.85 10.91 34.22
N LYS A 111 3.04 10.79 33.64
CA LYS A 111 3.65 11.87 32.85
C LYS A 111 3.70 11.46 31.39
N VAL A 112 2.74 11.99 30.65
CA VAL A 112 2.68 12.02 29.18
C VAL A 112 3.88 12.82 28.68
N MET A 113 4.68 12.25 27.78
CA MET A 113 5.65 13.01 27.02
C MET A 113 4.95 13.60 25.79
N THR A 114 4.91 14.93 25.72
CA THR A 114 4.43 15.69 24.57
C THR A 114 5.50 15.66 23.49
N VAL A 115 5.17 15.19 22.28
CA VAL A 115 5.94 15.50 21.08
C VAL A 115 5.01 16.17 20.08
N ASN A 116 5.38 17.40 19.75
CA ASN A 116 4.73 18.24 18.76
C ASN A 116 5.09 17.77 17.35
N SER A 117 4.05 17.73 16.51
CA SER A 117 3.97 18.14 15.10
C SER A 117 4.93 17.53 14.07
N GLY A 118 4.36 17.08 12.96
CA GLY A 118 5.06 16.96 11.68
C GLY A 118 4.14 16.39 10.62
N GLU A 119 3.97 17.10 9.53
CA GLU A 119 3.01 16.91 8.46
C GLU A 119 3.11 15.55 7.74
N PHE A 120 2.01 15.19 7.07
CA PHE A 120 1.97 14.12 6.08
C PHE A 120 2.95 14.45 4.96
N ASP A 121 4.15 13.88 5.01
CA ASP A 121 4.98 13.80 3.82
C ASP A 121 4.47 12.65 2.95
N GLU A 122 3.81 13.03 1.86
CA GLU A 122 3.61 12.20 0.69
C GLU A 122 4.99 11.90 0.07
N GLU A 123 5.70 10.90 0.60
CA GLU A 123 6.83 10.32 -0.13
C GLU A 123 6.30 9.44 -1.26
N THR A 124 6.07 10.08 -2.40
CA THR A 124 6.23 9.46 -3.72
C THR A 124 7.70 9.10 -3.91
N ASP A 125 8.08 7.86 -3.62
CA ASP A 125 9.30 7.30 -4.21
C ASP A 125 8.99 5.89 -4.75
N GLU A 126 8.78 5.83 -6.07
CA GLU A 126 8.65 4.60 -6.86
C GLU A 126 10.02 3.90 -6.97
N LYS A 127 10.50 3.31 -5.87
CA LYS A 127 11.62 2.37 -5.92
C LYS A 127 11.13 0.96 -5.63
N ALA A 128 11.48 0.04 -6.53
CA ALA A 128 11.31 -1.39 -6.32
C ALA A 128 11.88 -1.76 -4.94
N PRO A 129 11.21 -2.65 -4.18
CA PRO A 129 11.65 -2.95 -2.82
C PRO A 129 13.04 -3.59 -2.85
N GLU A 130 14.08 -2.78 -2.59
CA GLU A 130 15.45 -3.26 -2.49
C GLU A 130 15.53 -4.36 -1.43
N LYS A 131 16.36 -5.37 -1.68
CA LYS A 131 16.50 -6.56 -0.86
C LYS A 131 17.15 -6.20 0.49
N LYS A 132 16.37 -5.60 1.39
CA LYS A 132 16.74 -5.37 2.78
C LYS A 132 16.95 -6.73 3.42
N GLU A 133 18.21 -7.08 3.70
CA GLU A 133 18.51 -8.27 4.50
C GLU A 133 17.90 -8.05 5.89
N LEU A 134 16.96 -8.91 6.24
CA LEU A 134 16.36 -8.90 7.56
C LEU A 134 17.45 -9.23 8.57
N GLY A 135 17.58 -8.39 9.61
CA GLY A 135 18.51 -8.66 10.70
C GLY A 135 18.25 -10.03 11.35
N PRO A 136 19.24 -10.63 11.99
CA PRO A 136 19.15 -11.98 12.56
C PRO A 136 18.04 -12.12 13.62
N ASP A 137 17.64 -11.01 14.24
CA ASP A 137 16.63 -10.96 15.31
C ASP A 137 15.24 -10.51 14.82
N SER A 138 15.04 -10.39 13.51
CA SER A 138 13.76 -9.96 12.91
C SER A 138 12.58 -10.87 13.28
N GLU A 139 12.83 -12.12 13.68
CA GLU A 139 11.82 -13.05 14.19
C GLU A 139 11.10 -12.51 15.45
N GLY A 140 11.75 -11.64 16.23
CA GLY A 140 11.13 -10.98 17.39
C GLY A 140 9.93 -10.09 17.01
N LEU A 141 9.92 -9.53 15.80
CA LEU A 141 8.80 -8.73 15.29
C LEU A 141 7.54 -9.57 15.10
N ILE A 142 7.66 -10.88 14.88
CA ILE A 142 6.51 -11.79 14.76
C ILE A 142 5.69 -11.78 16.06
N LEU A 143 6.36 -11.70 17.22
CA LEU A 143 5.69 -11.65 18.52
C LEU A 143 4.98 -10.32 18.74
N ILE A 144 5.58 -9.21 18.29
CA ILE A 144 4.95 -7.89 18.30
C ILE A 144 3.72 -7.87 17.38
N THR A 145 3.84 -8.45 16.17
CA THR A 145 2.71 -8.65 15.25
C THR A 145 1.59 -9.46 15.94
N SER A 146 1.91 -10.55 16.63
CA SER A 146 0.92 -11.34 17.38
C SER A 146 0.25 -10.54 18.50
N LEU A 147 0.99 -9.69 19.22
CA LEU A 147 0.41 -8.82 20.25
C LEU A 147 -0.57 -7.81 19.64
N VAL A 148 -0.16 -7.11 18.58
CA VAL A 148 -1.00 -6.11 17.89
C VAL A 148 -2.26 -6.76 17.33
N THR A 149 -2.12 -7.84 16.57
CA THR A 149 -3.23 -8.54 15.93
C THR A 149 -4.22 -9.12 16.94
N SER A 150 -3.75 -9.58 18.11
CA SER A 150 -4.64 -10.04 19.18
C SER A 150 -5.54 -8.94 19.75
N CYS A 151 -5.14 -7.67 19.65
CA CYS A 151 -5.90 -6.53 20.17
C CYS A 151 -6.99 -6.05 19.20
N ILE A 152 -6.81 -6.26 17.89
CA ILE A 152 -7.62 -5.62 16.82
C ILE A 152 -9.12 -5.87 16.98
N ARG A 153 -9.53 -7.11 17.27
CA ARG A 153 -10.95 -7.46 17.44
C ARG A 153 -11.60 -6.77 18.65
N GLY A 154 -10.80 -6.34 19.63
CA GLY A 154 -11.25 -5.67 20.84
C GLY A 154 -11.12 -4.15 20.82
N LEU A 155 -10.79 -3.54 19.66
CA LEU A 155 -10.64 -2.08 19.55
C LEU A 155 -12.00 -1.40 19.39
N HIS A 156 -12.24 -0.40 20.24
CA HIS A 156 -13.49 0.35 20.23
C HIS A 156 -13.33 1.71 19.55
N HIS A 157 -12.16 2.34 19.68
CA HIS A 157 -11.96 3.69 19.18
C HIS A 157 -11.42 3.69 17.74
N CYS A 158 -11.99 4.57 16.91
CA CYS A 158 -11.54 4.80 15.53
C CYS A 158 -10.04 5.10 15.48
N THR A 159 -9.54 5.95 16.38
CA THR A 159 -8.11 6.30 16.46
C THR A 159 -7.22 5.08 16.71
N SER A 160 -7.58 4.20 17.65
CA SER A 160 -6.83 2.97 17.92
C SER A 160 -6.82 2.04 16.71
N LYS A 161 -7.94 1.93 15.99
CA LYS A 161 -7.99 1.13 14.75
C LYS A 161 -7.05 1.70 13.68
N LEU A 162 -7.01 3.02 13.51
CA LEU A 162 -6.06 3.67 12.61
C LEU A 162 -4.60 3.45 13.03
N TYR A 163 -4.29 3.61 14.32
CA TYR A 163 -2.95 3.31 14.85
C TYR A 163 -2.55 1.85 14.64
N SER A 164 -3.50 0.90 14.76
CA SER A 164 -3.22 -0.49 14.48
C SER A 164 -2.83 -0.72 13.00
N LEU A 165 -3.49 -0.04 12.05
CA LEU A 165 -3.12 -0.10 10.63
C LEU A 165 -1.72 0.50 10.39
N GLU A 166 -1.39 1.62 11.02
CA GLU A 166 -0.06 2.24 10.93
C GLU A 166 1.04 1.33 11.48
N ILE A 167 0.81 0.70 12.64
CA ILE A 167 1.73 -0.28 13.22
C ILE A 167 1.91 -1.48 12.29
N LEU A 168 0.82 -2.05 11.78
CA LEU A 168 0.87 -3.19 10.85
C LEU A 168 1.64 -2.86 9.58
N GLN A 169 1.48 -1.65 9.04
CA GLN A 169 2.23 -1.18 7.87
C GLN A 169 3.75 -1.16 8.13
N LEU A 170 4.18 -0.62 9.27
CA LEU A 170 5.60 -0.59 9.66
C LEU A 170 6.17 -2.00 9.90
N LEU A 171 5.34 -2.90 10.45
CA LEU A 171 5.71 -4.30 10.64
C LEU A 171 5.87 -5.02 9.30
N CYS A 172 5.01 -4.77 8.31
CA CYS A 172 5.15 -5.35 6.96
C CYS A 172 6.49 -5.02 6.31
N GLU A 173 6.96 -3.78 6.45
CA GLU A 173 8.24 -3.32 5.85
C GLU A 173 9.47 -4.07 6.40
N ASN A 174 9.33 -4.76 7.53
CA ASN A 174 10.41 -5.46 8.22
C ASN A 174 10.05 -6.94 8.53
N SER A 175 9.07 -7.50 7.82
CA SER A 175 8.62 -8.90 7.98
C SER A 175 8.87 -9.73 6.72
N SER A 176 8.88 -11.06 6.86
CA SER A 176 8.91 -11.97 5.73
C SER A 176 7.58 -11.99 4.97
N SER A 177 7.61 -12.44 3.71
CA SER A 177 6.42 -12.54 2.86
C SER A 177 5.33 -13.46 3.45
N GLU A 178 5.71 -14.56 4.11
CA GLU A 178 4.80 -15.46 4.84
C GLU A 178 4.10 -14.73 6.00
N VAL A 179 4.84 -13.99 6.82
CA VAL A 179 4.26 -13.25 7.95
C VAL A 179 3.30 -12.17 7.47
N ILE A 180 3.63 -11.48 6.37
CA ILE A 180 2.77 -10.47 5.77
C ILE A 180 1.43 -11.09 5.34
N LEU A 181 1.46 -12.19 4.59
CA LEU A 181 0.26 -12.83 4.03
C LEU A 181 -0.57 -13.55 5.11
N ASP A 182 0.06 -14.33 5.99
CA ASP A 182 -0.67 -15.21 6.91
C ASP A 182 -1.08 -14.52 8.22
N ARG A 183 -0.30 -13.53 8.66
CA ARG A 183 -0.46 -12.94 10.00
C ARG A 183 -0.88 -11.49 10.00
N ILE A 184 -0.52 -10.71 8.98
CA ILE A 184 -0.83 -9.27 8.95
C ILE A 184 -2.04 -8.97 8.07
N LEU A 185 -2.00 -9.42 6.81
CA LEU A 185 -3.03 -9.15 5.79
C LEU A 185 -4.46 -9.48 6.26
N PRO A 186 -4.75 -10.62 6.94
CA PRO A 186 -6.12 -10.95 7.33
C PRO A 186 -6.75 -9.93 8.27
N TYR A 187 -5.94 -9.25 9.10
CA TYR A 187 -6.43 -8.22 10.02
C TYR A 187 -6.62 -6.87 9.32
N ILE A 188 -5.83 -6.57 8.29
CA ILE A 188 -6.06 -5.40 7.45
C ILE A 188 -7.37 -5.56 6.67
N ILE A 189 -7.60 -6.73 6.06
CA ILE A 189 -8.86 -7.05 5.38
C ILE A 189 -10.03 -7.02 6.37
N HIS A 190 -9.87 -7.56 7.58
CA HIS A 190 -10.91 -7.43 8.61
C HIS A 190 -11.31 -5.96 8.87
N LEU A 191 -10.33 -5.04 8.94
CA LEU A 191 -10.56 -3.61 9.13
C LEU A 191 -11.11 -2.90 7.87
N SER A 192 -10.99 -3.48 6.67
CA SER A 192 -11.66 -2.95 5.47
C SER A 192 -13.18 -3.13 5.51
N HIS A 193 -13.69 -3.97 6.40
CA HIS A 193 -15.13 -4.15 6.64
C HIS A 193 -15.63 -3.46 7.93
N ASP A 194 -14.83 -2.57 8.52
CA ASP A 194 -15.20 -1.86 9.75
C ASP A 194 -16.45 -0.99 9.59
N SER A 195 -17.19 -0.75 10.67
CA SER A 195 -18.36 0.13 10.65
C SER A 195 -18.01 1.57 10.28
N VAL A 196 -16.80 2.03 10.62
CA VAL A 196 -16.34 3.41 10.38
C VAL A 196 -15.69 3.53 9.00
N SER A 197 -16.25 4.40 8.16
CA SER A 197 -15.76 4.64 6.78
C SER A 197 -14.30 5.08 6.70
N ARG A 198 -13.82 5.87 7.68
CA ARG A 198 -12.42 6.30 7.76
C ARG A 198 -11.46 5.12 7.96
N VAL A 199 -11.86 4.14 8.77
CA VAL A 199 -11.06 2.92 9.01
C VAL A 199 -11.04 2.06 7.76
N ARG A 200 -12.21 1.86 7.11
CA ARG A 200 -12.29 1.12 5.84
C ARG A 200 -11.39 1.73 4.77
N ALA A 201 -11.46 3.05 4.57
CA ALA A 201 -10.62 3.76 3.62
C ALA A 201 -9.12 3.55 3.91
N ALA A 202 -8.70 3.75 5.17
CA ALA A 202 -7.31 3.54 5.57
C ALA A 202 -6.86 2.08 5.38
N ALA A 203 -7.73 1.11 5.66
CA ALA A 203 -7.45 -0.31 5.49
C ALA A 203 -7.23 -0.66 4.01
N VAL A 204 -7.98 -0.09 3.07
CA VAL A 204 -7.77 -0.28 1.62
C VAL A 204 -6.38 0.21 1.18
N HIS A 205 -5.98 1.41 1.62
CA HIS A 205 -4.63 1.93 1.36
C HIS A 205 -3.55 1.02 1.96
N THR A 206 -3.76 0.57 3.20
CA THR A 206 -2.82 -0.30 3.92
C THR A 206 -2.73 -1.67 3.26
N ALA A 207 -3.84 -2.24 2.78
CA ALA A 207 -3.87 -3.53 2.09
C ALA A 207 -3.04 -3.48 0.80
N ALA A 208 -3.21 -2.43 -0.01
CA ALA A 208 -2.46 -2.26 -1.25
C ALA A 208 -0.95 -2.11 -1.01
N ARG A 209 -0.55 -1.35 0.02
CA ARG A 209 0.86 -1.24 0.43
C ARG A 209 1.41 -2.56 0.98
N CYS A 210 0.63 -3.24 1.82
CA CYS A 210 0.97 -4.51 2.44
C CYS A 210 1.30 -5.58 1.39
N VAL A 211 0.41 -5.81 0.41
CA VAL A 211 0.62 -6.82 -0.62
C VAL A 211 1.76 -6.45 -1.58
N ALA A 212 2.00 -5.16 -1.80
CA ALA A 212 3.13 -4.69 -2.61
C ALA A 212 4.51 -5.04 -1.97
N LEU A 213 4.56 -5.16 -0.63
CA LEU A 213 5.79 -5.51 0.10
C LEU A 213 6.14 -7.01 0.06
N VAL A 214 5.22 -7.87 -0.37
CA VAL A 214 5.47 -9.31 -0.54
C VAL A 214 6.43 -9.52 -1.70
N ARG A 215 7.63 -10.04 -1.43
CA ARG A 215 8.71 -10.20 -2.43
C ARG A 215 8.75 -11.59 -3.02
N ALA A 216 8.54 -12.61 -2.19
CA ALA A 216 8.57 -14.01 -2.57
C ALA A 216 7.26 -14.67 -2.16
N LEU A 217 6.47 -15.12 -3.14
CA LEU A 217 5.20 -15.76 -2.89
C LEU A 217 5.38 -17.21 -2.42
N PRO A 218 4.83 -17.60 -1.26
CA PRO A 218 4.79 -19.01 -0.86
C PRO A 218 3.87 -19.82 -1.79
N LYS A 219 4.17 -21.11 -1.98
CA LYS A 219 3.40 -21.99 -2.90
C LYS A 219 1.93 -22.17 -2.48
N SER A 220 1.64 -22.03 -1.19
CA SER A 220 0.28 -22.06 -0.65
C SER A 220 -0.58 -20.89 -1.11
N ASP A 221 0.04 -19.77 -1.46
CA ASP A 221 -0.63 -18.47 -1.61
C ASP A 221 -0.68 -17.98 -3.06
N CYS A 222 -0.40 -18.86 -4.03
CA CYS A 222 -0.40 -18.54 -5.46
C CYS A 222 -1.70 -17.86 -5.94
N ASN A 223 -2.84 -18.23 -5.34
CA ASN A 223 -4.18 -17.74 -5.71
C ASN A 223 -4.75 -16.72 -4.71
N VAL A 224 -3.94 -16.15 -3.82
CA VAL A 224 -4.43 -15.25 -2.75
C VAL A 224 -5.15 -14.00 -3.30
N PHE A 225 -4.78 -13.51 -4.49
CA PHE A 225 -5.47 -12.39 -5.13
C PHE A 225 -6.88 -12.72 -5.63
N PRO A 226 -7.06 -13.69 -6.55
CA PRO A 226 -8.37 -14.04 -7.08
C PRO A 226 -9.30 -14.63 -6.02
N GLU A 227 -8.79 -15.41 -5.06
CA GLU A 227 -9.62 -16.14 -4.11
C GLU A 227 -9.93 -15.33 -2.83
N TYR A 228 -9.11 -14.34 -2.49
CA TYR A 228 -9.24 -13.62 -1.22
C TYR A 228 -9.16 -12.09 -1.36
N ILE A 229 -8.04 -11.53 -1.83
CA ILE A 229 -7.81 -10.08 -1.77
C ILE A 229 -8.81 -9.30 -2.64
N LEU A 230 -8.99 -9.68 -3.91
CA LEU A 230 -9.87 -8.95 -4.83
C LEU A 230 -11.34 -9.09 -4.44
N PRO A 231 -11.87 -10.30 -4.13
CA PRO A 231 -13.27 -10.43 -3.70
C PRO A 231 -13.60 -9.61 -2.45
N GLU A 232 -12.75 -9.63 -1.42
CA GLU A 232 -13.01 -8.91 -0.17
C GLU A 232 -12.96 -7.39 -0.39
N LEU A 233 -12.01 -6.89 -1.18
CA LEU A 233 -11.89 -5.45 -1.45
C LEU A 233 -12.87 -4.92 -2.51
N ALA A 234 -13.45 -5.78 -3.35
CA ALA A 234 -14.35 -5.36 -4.44
C ALA A 234 -15.56 -4.56 -3.95
N LEU A 235 -16.08 -4.87 -2.75
CA LEU A 235 -17.18 -4.14 -2.12
C LEU A 235 -16.86 -2.67 -1.85
N CYS A 236 -15.57 -2.31 -1.75
CA CYS A 236 -15.15 -0.92 -1.57
C CYS A 236 -15.43 -0.04 -2.79
N ALA A 237 -15.60 -0.63 -3.99
CA ALA A 237 -15.96 0.10 -5.20
C ALA A 237 -17.38 0.65 -5.17
N THR A 238 -18.28 0.01 -4.40
CA THR A 238 -19.69 0.39 -4.27
C THR A 238 -20.06 0.80 -2.84
N ASP A 239 -19.06 1.05 -1.99
CA ASP A 239 -19.26 1.46 -0.59
C ASP A 239 -20.12 2.73 -0.50
N PRO A 240 -21.06 2.84 0.45
CA PRO A 240 -21.89 4.03 0.60
C PRO A 240 -21.08 5.31 0.83
N ALA A 241 -19.93 5.22 1.51
CA ALA A 241 -19.08 6.36 1.79
C ALA A 241 -18.15 6.68 0.61
N VAL A 242 -18.26 7.90 0.09
CA VAL A 242 -17.43 8.41 -1.01
C VAL A 242 -15.93 8.30 -0.72
N THR A 243 -15.53 8.52 0.54
CA THR A 243 -14.11 8.42 0.96
C THR A 243 -13.53 7.01 0.77
N VAL A 244 -14.34 5.96 0.93
CA VAL A 244 -13.89 4.57 0.73
C VAL A 244 -13.76 4.27 -0.76
N ARG A 245 -14.71 4.74 -1.58
CA ARG A 245 -14.64 4.60 -3.03
C ARG A 245 -13.44 5.35 -3.63
N ILE A 246 -13.12 6.55 -3.12
CA ILE A 246 -11.90 7.29 -3.46
C ILE A 246 -10.65 6.48 -3.07
N ALA A 247 -10.61 5.94 -1.86
CA ALA A 247 -9.48 5.12 -1.41
C ALA A 247 -9.28 3.89 -2.31
N TYR A 248 -10.35 3.20 -2.69
CA TYR A 248 -10.28 2.07 -3.60
C TYR A 248 -9.83 2.49 -5.01
N ALA A 249 -10.38 3.59 -5.56
CA ALA A 249 -9.97 4.16 -6.84
C ALA A 249 -8.47 4.50 -6.90
N ASN A 250 -7.90 5.03 -5.81
CA ASN A 250 -6.49 5.37 -5.71
C ASN A 250 -5.54 4.15 -5.69
N ASN A 251 -6.06 2.96 -5.34
CA ASN A 251 -5.22 1.78 -5.10
C ASN A 251 -5.48 0.61 -6.06
N ILE A 252 -6.63 0.54 -6.73
CA ILE A 252 -7.00 -0.61 -7.58
C ILE A 252 -5.95 -0.90 -8.66
N ALA A 253 -5.33 0.13 -9.23
CA ALA A 253 -4.28 -0.07 -10.22
C ALA A 253 -3.01 -0.72 -9.63
N LYS A 254 -2.61 -0.35 -8.41
CA LYS A 254 -1.48 -0.96 -7.69
C LYS A 254 -1.78 -2.40 -7.27
N LEU A 255 -3.03 -2.68 -6.88
CA LEU A 255 -3.51 -4.02 -6.59
C LEU A 255 -3.45 -4.90 -7.84
N ALA A 256 -3.93 -4.39 -8.98
CA ALA A 256 -3.91 -5.09 -10.26
C ALA A 256 -2.46 -5.40 -10.73
N GLU A 257 -1.56 -4.43 -10.62
CA GLU A 257 -0.13 -4.62 -10.91
C GLU A 257 0.50 -5.68 -10.01
N THR A 258 0.18 -5.66 -8.70
CA THR A 258 0.68 -6.66 -7.75
C THR A 258 0.10 -8.05 -8.01
N ALA A 259 -1.16 -8.14 -8.43
CA ALA A 259 -1.81 -9.40 -8.80
C ALA A 259 -1.12 -10.06 -10.00
N VAL A 260 -0.78 -9.28 -11.05
CA VAL A 260 -0.01 -9.79 -12.19
C VAL A 260 1.37 -10.23 -11.76
N ARG A 261 2.05 -9.44 -10.92
CA ARG A 261 3.38 -9.81 -10.39
C ARG A 261 3.34 -11.14 -9.64
N PHE A 262 2.29 -11.41 -8.87
CA PHE A 262 2.12 -12.70 -8.17
C PHE A 262 1.86 -13.83 -9.17
N LEU A 263 1.00 -13.59 -10.17
CA LEU A 263 0.73 -14.57 -11.22
C LEU A 263 2.01 -14.94 -11.99
N ASP A 264 2.84 -13.96 -12.34
CA ASP A 264 4.13 -14.16 -12.99
C ASP A 264 5.09 -14.98 -12.11
N GLN A 265 5.12 -14.73 -10.80
CA GLN A 265 5.91 -15.54 -9.86
C GLN A 265 5.45 -17.00 -9.82
N THR A 266 4.14 -17.24 -9.82
CA THR A 266 3.56 -18.60 -9.86
C THR A 266 3.98 -19.36 -11.11
N GLN A 267 4.09 -18.69 -12.27
CA GLN A 267 4.55 -19.33 -13.52
C GLN A 267 5.98 -19.85 -13.43
N HIS A 268 6.85 -19.13 -12.71
CA HIS A 268 8.24 -19.56 -12.53
C HIS A 268 8.40 -20.76 -11.59
N MET A 269 7.32 -21.20 -10.92
CA MET A 269 7.32 -22.33 -9.98
C MET A 269 6.83 -23.65 -10.58
N VAL A 270 6.21 -23.64 -11.76
CA VAL A 270 5.57 -24.80 -12.42
C VAL A 270 6.30 -25.16 -13.72
N ASP A 271 6.28 -26.45 -14.12
CA ASP A 271 6.89 -26.93 -15.37
C ASP A 271 6.25 -26.29 -16.63
N LYS A 272 7.11 -25.92 -17.60
CA LYS A 272 6.83 -24.91 -18.65
C LYS A 272 5.69 -25.20 -19.65
N GLU A 273 5.30 -26.45 -19.89
CA GLU A 273 4.39 -26.78 -21.00
C GLU A 273 2.90 -26.73 -20.64
N ALA A 274 2.51 -27.01 -19.39
CA ALA A 274 1.12 -26.85 -18.91
C ALA A 274 0.84 -25.45 -18.32
N ALA A 275 1.90 -24.66 -18.08
CA ALA A 275 1.83 -23.38 -17.38
C ALA A 275 1.22 -22.24 -18.24
N ASN A 276 1.49 -22.22 -19.55
CA ASN A 276 1.07 -21.13 -20.44
C ASN A 276 -0.46 -21.05 -20.65
N ILE A 277 -1.14 -22.18 -20.85
CA ILE A 277 -2.62 -22.19 -21.03
C ILE A 277 -3.31 -21.77 -19.73
N ASN A 278 -2.73 -22.15 -18.59
CA ASN A 278 -3.21 -21.74 -17.28
C ASN A 278 -3.02 -20.22 -17.07
N TYR A 279 -1.87 -19.67 -17.46
CA TYR A 279 -1.56 -18.24 -17.30
C TYR A 279 -2.59 -17.34 -17.97
N GLU A 280 -2.90 -17.57 -19.25
CA GLU A 280 -3.81 -16.72 -20.00
C GLU A 280 -5.23 -16.77 -19.43
N THR A 281 -5.65 -17.94 -18.96
CA THR A 281 -6.95 -18.15 -18.30
C THR A 281 -7.03 -17.38 -16.97
N GLU A 282 -6.02 -17.53 -16.11
CA GLU A 282 -5.92 -16.82 -14.83
C GLU A 282 -5.82 -15.30 -15.02
N LEU A 283 -5.01 -14.84 -15.99
CA LEU A 283 -4.89 -13.42 -16.33
C LEU A 283 -6.23 -12.87 -16.85
N SER A 284 -6.98 -13.65 -17.63
CA SER A 284 -8.33 -13.26 -18.08
C SER A 284 -9.31 -13.14 -16.90
N ALA A 285 -9.24 -14.04 -15.92
CA ALA A 285 -10.04 -13.95 -14.70
C ALA A 285 -9.68 -12.70 -13.88
N LEU A 286 -8.39 -12.40 -13.71
CA LEU A 286 -7.93 -11.16 -13.08
C LEU A 286 -8.47 -9.92 -13.81
N HIS A 287 -8.41 -9.91 -15.15
CA HIS A 287 -8.98 -8.83 -15.95
C HIS A 287 -10.49 -8.66 -15.70
N GLU A 288 -11.25 -9.74 -15.58
CA GLU A 288 -12.71 -9.67 -15.34
C GLU A 288 -13.03 -9.02 -14.00
N MET A 289 -12.39 -9.49 -12.93
CA MET A 289 -12.64 -8.97 -11.57
C MET A 289 -12.30 -7.49 -11.45
N VAL A 290 -11.14 -7.07 -11.97
CA VAL A 290 -10.73 -5.66 -11.92
C VAL A 290 -11.63 -4.81 -12.82
N ARG A 291 -11.98 -5.27 -14.02
CA ARG A 291 -12.86 -4.52 -14.95
C ARG A 291 -14.22 -4.23 -14.33
N SER A 292 -14.82 -5.20 -13.65
CA SER A 292 -16.11 -5.01 -12.98
C SER A 292 -16.06 -3.84 -12.00
N THR A 293 -15.06 -3.82 -11.11
CA THR A 293 -14.92 -2.75 -10.11
C THR A 293 -14.50 -1.40 -10.71
N VAL A 294 -13.63 -1.39 -11.72
CA VAL A 294 -13.23 -0.19 -12.46
C VAL A 294 -14.42 0.46 -13.18
N SER A 295 -15.32 -0.35 -13.76
CA SER A 295 -16.54 0.16 -14.41
C SER A 295 -17.44 0.94 -13.44
N TYR A 296 -17.64 0.42 -12.22
CA TYR A 296 -18.39 1.13 -11.17
C TYR A 296 -17.77 2.48 -10.81
N LEU A 297 -16.43 2.55 -10.72
CA LEU A 297 -15.72 3.78 -10.39
C LEU A 297 -15.74 4.82 -11.53
N LEU A 298 -15.62 4.37 -12.79
CA LEU A 298 -15.69 5.26 -13.97
C LEU A 298 -17.12 5.81 -14.16
N THR A 299 -18.14 5.09 -13.71
CA THR A 299 -19.55 5.52 -13.78
C THR A 299 -20.08 6.08 -12.46
N ASP A 300 -19.20 6.38 -11.50
CA ASP A 300 -19.61 6.87 -10.18
C ASP A 300 -20.36 8.21 -10.28
N SER A 301 -21.41 8.32 -9.47
CA SER A 301 -22.18 9.54 -9.24
C SER A 301 -21.31 10.76 -8.86
N GLN A 302 -20.19 10.54 -8.17
CA GLN A 302 -19.33 11.59 -7.62
C GLN A 302 -18.08 11.78 -8.48
N ALA A 303 -17.88 13.00 -9.00
CA ALA A 303 -16.73 13.31 -9.85
C ALA A 303 -15.37 13.16 -9.16
N VAL A 304 -15.32 13.31 -7.84
CA VAL A 304 -14.10 13.06 -7.05
C VAL A 304 -13.61 11.61 -7.15
N VAL A 305 -14.51 10.62 -7.24
CA VAL A 305 -14.15 9.19 -7.39
C VAL A 305 -13.60 8.93 -8.79
N LYS A 306 -14.31 9.44 -9.81
CA LYS A 306 -13.86 9.38 -11.22
C LYS A 306 -12.46 9.98 -11.36
N ARG A 307 -12.23 11.17 -10.77
CA ARG A 307 -10.91 11.85 -10.78
C ARG A 307 -9.82 11.02 -10.10
N ALA A 308 -10.07 10.51 -8.91
CA ALA A 308 -9.13 9.67 -8.17
C ALA A 308 -8.60 8.50 -9.03
N LEU A 309 -9.51 7.83 -9.75
CA LEU A 309 -9.13 6.73 -10.64
C LEU A 309 -8.33 7.22 -11.87
N VAL A 310 -8.75 8.31 -12.50
CA VAL A 310 -8.08 8.85 -13.68
C VAL A 310 -6.67 9.34 -13.33
N GLU A 311 -6.52 10.05 -12.22
CA GLU A 311 -5.28 10.68 -11.80
C GLU A 311 -4.20 9.66 -11.41
N ASN A 312 -4.59 8.64 -10.65
CA ASN A 312 -3.66 7.71 -10.01
C ASN A 312 -3.62 6.31 -10.64
N GLY A 313 -4.66 5.92 -11.37
CA GLY A 313 -4.83 4.53 -11.81
C GLY A 313 -4.79 4.30 -13.31
N ILE A 314 -5.22 5.27 -14.13
CA ILE A 314 -5.64 4.97 -15.51
C ILE A 314 -4.53 4.41 -16.39
N THR A 315 -3.31 4.96 -16.32
CA THR A 315 -2.18 4.51 -17.13
C THR A 315 -1.76 3.08 -16.74
N LYS A 316 -1.68 2.79 -15.44
CA LYS A 316 -1.36 1.46 -14.93
C LYS A 316 -2.45 0.44 -15.28
N LEU A 317 -3.72 0.84 -15.24
CA LEU A 317 -4.84 0.01 -15.68
C LEU A 317 -4.82 -0.26 -17.18
N CYS A 318 -4.45 0.71 -18.02
CA CYS A 318 -4.26 0.47 -19.45
C CYS A 318 -3.17 -0.58 -19.71
N ILE A 319 -2.06 -0.51 -18.97
CA ILE A 319 -0.98 -1.49 -19.05
C ILE A 319 -1.48 -2.87 -18.62
N PHE A 320 -2.18 -2.93 -17.48
CA PHE A 320 -2.77 -4.15 -16.95
C PHE A 320 -3.70 -4.82 -17.96
N PHE A 321 -4.70 -4.11 -18.50
CA PHE A 321 -5.66 -4.68 -19.44
C PHE A 321 -5.08 -5.03 -20.82
N GLY A 322 -3.94 -4.44 -21.19
CA GLY A 322 -3.37 -4.53 -22.52
C GLY A 322 -4.08 -3.64 -23.55
N LYS A 323 -3.41 -3.40 -24.69
CA LYS A 323 -3.78 -2.38 -25.68
C LYS A 323 -5.23 -2.43 -26.18
N GLN A 324 -5.73 -3.63 -26.51
CA GLN A 324 -7.08 -3.79 -27.07
C GLN A 324 -8.16 -3.55 -26.02
N LYS A 325 -8.10 -4.26 -24.88
CA LYS A 325 -9.08 -4.11 -23.80
C LYS A 325 -9.04 -2.73 -23.15
N ALA A 326 -7.86 -2.10 -23.07
CA ALA A 326 -7.74 -0.73 -22.57
C ALA A 326 -8.50 0.27 -23.46
N ASN A 327 -8.49 0.07 -24.79
CA ASN A 327 -9.27 0.89 -25.71
C ASN A 327 -10.78 0.76 -25.39
N ASP A 328 -11.29 -0.46 -25.29
CA ASP A 328 -12.73 -0.71 -25.08
C ASP A 328 -13.22 -0.28 -23.69
N VAL A 329 -12.42 -0.55 -22.65
CA VAL A 329 -12.81 -0.32 -21.25
C VAL A 329 -12.59 1.14 -20.83
N ILE A 330 -11.46 1.76 -21.20
CA ILE A 330 -11.10 3.06 -20.63
C ILE A 330 -11.48 4.21 -21.57
N LEU A 331 -11.21 4.10 -22.88
CA LEU A 331 -11.45 5.22 -23.80
C LEU A 331 -12.94 5.47 -24.02
N SER A 332 -13.79 4.44 -23.95
CA SER A 332 -15.25 4.59 -24.05
C SER A 332 -15.83 5.46 -22.93
N HIS A 333 -15.31 5.33 -21.71
CA HIS A 333 -15.69 6.16 -20.56
C HIS A 333 -15.04 7.55 -20.58
N MET A 334 -13.92 7.74 -21.28
CA MET A 334 -13.29 9.06 -21.41
C MET A 334 -14.17 10.06 -22.20
N VAL A 335 -14.93 9.58 -23.18
CA VAL A 335 -15.90 10.41 -23.91
C VAL A 335 -16.95 10.99 -22.95
N THR A 336 -17.42 10.20 -21.99
CA THR A 336 -18.44 10.66 -21.03
C THR A 336 -17.88 11.68 -20.04
N PHE A 337 -16.58 11.60 -19.70
CA PHE A 337 -15.92 12.59 -18.84
C PHE A 337 -15.85 13.97 -19.46
N LEU A 338 -15.52 14.06 -20.75
CA LEU A 338 -15.46 15.34 -21.45
C LEU A 338 -16.84 15.97 -21.68
N ASN A 339 -17.90 15.15 -21.70
CA ASN A 339 -19.26 15.64 -21.85
C ASN A 339 -19.86 16.18 -20.55
N ASP A 340 -19.22 15.93 -19.40
CA ASP A 340 -19.63 16.47 -18.10
C ASP A 340 -19.24 17.96 -18.02
N LYS A 341 -20.20 18.85 -18.35
CA LYS A 341 -19.97 20.30 -18.44
C LYS A 341 -19.71 20.95 -17.09
N GLU A 342 -20.22 20.38 -16.00
CA GLU A 342 -20.14 20.96 -14.66
C GLU A 342 -18.75 20.75 -14.03
N GLU A 343 -18.10 19.63 -14.35
CA GLU A 343 -16.87 19.20 -13.67
C GLU A 343 -15.59 19.49 -14.46
N ALA A 344 -15.19 20.76 -14.50
CA ALA A 344 -13.96 21.19 -15.16
C ALA A 344 -12.71 20.44 -14.63
N ALA A 345 -12.65 20.10 -13.35
CA ALA A 345 -11.51 19.37 -12.80
C ALA A 345 -11.37 17.96 -13.41
N LEU A 346 -12.48 17.27 -13.67
CA LEU A 346 -12.48 15.93 -14.28
C LEU A 346 -12.03 15.99 -15.74
N ARG A 347 -12.54 16.96 -16.50
CA ARG A 347 -12.11 17.22 -17.88
C ARG A 347 -10.62 17.57 -17.94
N GLY A 348 -10.12 18.37 -16.99
CA GLY A 348 -8.71 18.73 -16.90
C GLY A 348 -7.82 17.50 -16.64
N CYS A 349 -8.20 16.69 -15.65
CA CYS A 349 -7.49 15.46 -15.30
C CYS A 349 -7.37 14.49 -16.49
N PHE A 350 -8.41 14.39 -17.32
CA PHE A 350 -8.36 13.62 -18.57
C PHE A 350 -7.21 14.08 -19.48
N PHE A 351 -7.12 15.37 -19.83
CA PHE A 351 -6.08 15.87 -20.74
C PHE A 351 -4.66 15.71 -20.18
N GLU A 352 -4.51 15.70 -18.86
CA GLU A 352 -3.22 15.44 -18.22
C GLU A 352 -2.76 13.98 -18.33
N ARG A 353 -3.70 13.03 -18.27
CA ARG A 353 -3.38 11.60 -18.19
C ARG A 353 -3.50 10.89 -19.54
N VAL A 354 -4.27 11.45 -20.49
CA VAL A 354 -4.49 10.86 -21.81
C VAL A 354 -3.21 10.66 -22.60
N VAL A 355 -2.20 11.51 -22.42
CA VAL A 355 -0.88 11.38 -23.07
C VAL A 355 -0.21 10.07 -22.68
N GLY A 356 -0.23 9.70 -21.40
CA GLY A 356 0.34 8.43 -20.92
C GLY A 356 -0.41 7.22 -21.45
N VAL A 357 -1.74 7.31 -21.55
CA VAL A 357 -2.57 6.25 -22.16
C VAL A 357 -2.24 6.08 -23.64
N ALA A 358 -2.16 7.18 -24.39
CA ALA A 358 -1.86 7.17 -25.81
C ALA A 358 -0.45 6.65 -26.11
N ALA A 359 0.54 6.99 -25.26
CA ALA A 359 1.90 6.49 -25.38
C ALA A 359 1.96 4.95 -25.28
N TYR A 360 1.11 4.34 -24.46
CA TYR A 360 1.03 2.89 -24.33
C TYR A 360 0.24 2.22 -25.47
N VAL A 361 -0.95 2.74 -25.80
CA VAL A 361 -1.82 2.16 -26.83
C VAL A 361 -1.23 2.35 -28.24
N GLY A 362 -0.53 3.47 -28.47
CA GLY A 362 0.04 3.86 -29.75
C GLY A 362 -0.99 4.49 -30.69
N HIS A 363 -0.70 4.47 -31.99
CA HIS A 363 -1.52 5.13 -33.03
C HIS A 363 -3.00 4.70 -33.07
N HIS A 364 -3.34 3.53 -32.53
CA HIS A 364 -4.73 3.05 -32.45
C HIS A 364 -5.63 3.94 -31.57
N ALA A 365 -5.05 4.72 -30.65
CA ALA A 365 -5.79 5.69 -29.85
C ALA A 365 -6.16 6.96 -30.64
N ALA A 366 -5.39 7.33 -31.67
CA ALA A 366 -5.52 8.61 -32.35
C ALA A 366 -6.93 8.90 -32.91
N PRO A 367 -7.65 7.95 -33.56
CA PRO A 367 -9.00 8.20 -34.07
C PRO A 367 -10.01 8.56 -32.98
N ILE A 368 -9.83 8.03 -31.77
CA ILE A 368 -10.72 8.29 -30.63
C ILE A 368 -10.30 9.58 -29.93
N LEU A 369 -9.00 9.84 -29.83
CA LEU A 369 -8.49 11.03 -29.16
C LEU A 369 -8.70 12.31 -29.97
N LEU A 370 -8.66 12.26 -31.30
CA LEU A 370 -8.73 13.45 -32.13
C LEU A 370 -10.02 14.28 -31.89
N PRO A 371 -11.24 13.69 -31.92
CA PRO A 371 -12.46 14.41 -31.56
C PRO A 371 -12.45 14.99 -30.14
N LEU A 372 -11.81 14.29 -29.19
CA LEU A 372 -11.72 14.71 -27.79
C LEU A 372 -10.76 15.89 -27.60
N LEU A 373 -9.66 15.91 -28.36
CA LEU A 373 -8.74 17.05 -28.40
C LEU A 373 -9.43 18.28 -29.02
N GLN A 374 -10.15 18.11 -30.13
CA GLN A 374 -10.93 19.19 -30.75
C GLN A 374 -12.01 19.73 -29.80
N GLN A 375 -12.70 18.85 -29.06
CA GLN A 375 -13.64 19.24 -28.01
C GLN A 375 -12.94 20.04 -26.91
N GLY A 376 -11.74 19.63 -26.47
CA GLY A 376 -10.95 20.36 -25.48
C GLY A 376 -10.53 21.76 -25.95
N LEU A 377 -10.24 21.93 -27.24
CA LEU A 377 -9.94 23.23 -27.84
C LEU A 377 -11.15 24.17 -27.86
N THR A 378 -12.37 23.68 -27.69
CA THR A 378 -13.61 24.49 -27.72
C THR A 378 -14.33 24.51 -26.37
N ASP A 379 -13.65 24.10 -25.29
CA ASP A 379 -14.20 24.11 -23.94
C ASP A 379 -14.46 25.54 -23.44
N GLN A 380 -15.44 25.70 -22.56
CA GLN A 380 -15.77 27.00 -21.96
C GLN A 380 -14.72 27.48 -20.95
N SER A 381 -13.93 26.55 -20.40
CA SER A 381 -12.90 26.85 -19.43
C SER A 381 -11.54 27.05 -20.12
N GLU A 382 -10.96 28.23 -19.95
CA GLU A 382 -9.58 28.55 -20.39
C GLU A 382 -8.55 27.53 -19.89
N TRP A 383 -8.74 27.01 -18.68
CA TRP A 383 -7.87 25.99 -18.09
C TRP A 383 -7.90 24.69 -18.88
N ILE A 384 -9.06 24.29 -19.39
CA ILE A 384 -9.20 23.08 -20.21
C ILE A 384 -8.56 23.29 -21.57
N ILE A 385 -8.81 24.44 -22.21
CA ILE A 385 -8.18 24.78 -23.50
C ILE A 385 -6.66 24.68 -23.37
N LEU A 386 -6.09 25.28 -22.32
CA LEU A 386 -4.66 25.20 -22.02
C LEU A 386 -4.16 23.75 -21.93
N ARG A 387 -4.86 22.90 -21.15
CA ARG A 387 -4.51 21.48 -20.96
C ARG A 387 -4.66 20.68 -22.25
N ALA A 388 -5.68 20.96 -23.06
CA ALA A 388 -5.92 20.31 -24.34
C ALA A 388 -4.83 20.65 -25.36
N VAL A 389 -4.42 21.92 -25.49
CA VAL A 389 -3.31 22.33 -26.36
C VAL A 389 -2.01 21.67 -25.92
N ARG A 390 -1.74 21.64 -24.61
CA ARG A 390 -0.56 20.96 -24.05
C ARG A 390 -0.57 19.46 -24.37
N ALA A 391 -1.70 18.79 -24.16
CA ALA A 391 -1.85 17.37 -24.48
C ALA A 391 -1.61 17.10 -25.97
N THR A 392 -2.20 17.90 -26.86
CA THR A 392 -1.97 17.83 -28.31
C THR A 392 -0.49 17.99 -28.66
N THR A 393 0.18 18.96 -28.04
CA THR A 393 1.62 19.21 -28.23
C THR A 393 2.44 17.98 -27.83
N SER A 394 2.19 17.41 -26.65
CA SER A 394 2.90 16.21 -26.19
C SER A 394 2.63 14.99 -27.07
N LEU A 395 1.38 14.79 -27.53
CA LEU A 395 1.05 13.70 -28.46
C LEU A 395 1.74 13.87 -29.82
N ALA A 396 1.86 15.11 -30.31
CA ALA A 396 2.58 15.43 -31.54
C ALA A 396 4.09 15.16 -31.39
N GLN A 397 4.70 15.53 -30.27
CA GLN A 397 6.12 15.23 -29.97
C GLN A 397 6.40 13.73 -29.93
N LEU A 398 5.45 12.93 -29.43
CA LEU A 398 5.53 11.47 -29.43
C LEU A 398 5.24 10.84 -30.81
N GLY A 399 4.93 11.65 -31.82
CA GLY A 399 4.60 11.19 -33.18
C GLY A 399 3.28 10.43 -33.25
N LEU A 400 2.40 10.51 -32.25
CA LEU A 400 1.17 9.71 -32.18
C LEU A 400 0.05 10.27 -33.07
N LEU A 401 0.14 11.54 -33.45
CA LEU A 401 -0.80 12.21 -34.34
C LEU A 401 -0.28 12.20 -35.78
N GLY A 402 -1.16 11.87 -36.73
CA GLY A 402 -0.83 11.98 -38.16
C GLY A 402 -0.65 13.44 -38.58
N LYS A 403 0.15 13.65 -39.64
CA LYS A 403 0.48 15.01 -40.13
C LYS A 403 -0.76 15.85 -40.46
N GLN A 404 -1.74 15.29 -41.17
CA GLN A 404 -2.95 16.02 -41.55
C GLN A 404 -3.81 16.40 -40.32
N PRO A 405 -4.18 15.44 -39.42
CA PRO A 405 -4.86 15.78 -38.17
C PRO A 405 -4.14 16.82 -37.31
N LEU A 406 -2.81 16.77 -37.25
CA LEU A 406 -2.01 17.74 -36.51
C LEU A 406 -2.12 19.14 -37.13
N CYS A 407 -2.02 19.26 -38.46
CA CYS A 407 -2.25 20.52 -39.17
C CYS A 407 -3.64 21.09 -38.91
N ASP A 408 -4.68 20.23 -38.88
CA ASP A 408 -6.05 20.65 -38.61
C ASP A 408 -6.19 21.20 -37.18
N LEU A 409 -5.63 20.51 -36.17
CA LEU A 409 -5.59 20.99 -34.78
C LEU A 409 -4.79 22.30 -34.62
N VAL A 410 -3.70 22.47 -35.36
CA VAL A 410 -2.93 23.73 -35.39
C VAL A 410 -3.79 24.85 -35.98
N ALA A 411 -4.50 24.60 -37.08
CA ALA A 411 -5.37 25.57 -37.71
C ALA A 411 -6.53 25.98 -36.78
N GLU A 412 -7.16 25.02 -36.10
CA GLU A 412 -8.22 25.27 -35.13
C GLU A 412 -7.72 26.06 -33.90
N SER A 413 -6.51 25.76 -33.41
CA SER A 413 -5.93 26.45 -32.25
C SER A 413 -5.32 27.81 -32.57
N ALA A 414 -5.08 28.15 -33.85
CA ALA A 414 -4.41 29.39 -34.25
C ALA A 414 -5.13 30.66 -33.77
N VAL A 415 -6.47 30.63 -33.63
CA VAL A 415 -7.26 31.75 -33.09
C VAL A 415 -6.81 32.17 -31.68
N TYR A 416 -6.25 31.23 -30.92
CA TYR A 416 -5.79 31.45 -29.55
C TYR A 416 -4.44 32.18 -29.45
N LEU A 417 -3.72 32.41 -30.56
CA LEU A 417 -2.53 33.26 -30.56
C LEU A 417 -2.84 34.72 -30.19
N ALA A 418 -4.09 35.15 -30.38
CA ALA A 418 -4.58 36.47 -29.98
C ALA A 418 -5.31 36.46 -28.62
N HIS A 419 -5.33 35.33 -27.90
CA HIS A 419 -6.10 35.17 -26.68
C HIS A 419 -5.54 36.05 -25.53
N PRO A 420 -6.39 36.67 -24.67
CA PRO A 420 -5.92 37.52 -23.57
C PRO A 420 -4.96 36.79 -22.61
N ASN A 421 -5.29 35.54 -22.28
CA ASN A 421 -4.47 34.70 -21.42
C ASN A 421 -3.13 34.36 -22.08
N LEU A 422 -2.02 34.77 -21.43
CA LEU A 422 -0.66 34.56 -21.92
C LEU A 422 -0.26 33.08 -21.96
N TRP A 423 -0.73 32.27 -21.01
CA TRP A 423 -0.39 30.85 -20.94
C TRP A 423 -0.95 30.09 -22.14
N ILE A 424 -2.18 30.39 -22.55
CA ILE A 424 -2.80 29.77 -23.73
C ILE A 424 -1.98 30.13 -24.98
N ARG A 425 -1.63 31.41 -25.15
CA ARG A 425 -0.78 31.84 -26.27
C ARG A 425 0.56 31.09 -26.31
N HIS A 426 1.19 30.94 -25.15
CA HIS A 426 2.45 30.22 -25.03
C HIS A 426 2.34 28.75 -25.44
N GLU A 427 1.33 28.02 -24.96
CA GLU A 427 1.13 26.61 -25.34
C GLU A 427 0.83 26.44 -26.83
N VAL A 428 0.05 27.35 -27.43
CA VAL A 428 -0.26 27.30 -28.88
C VAL A 428 0.99 27.56 -29.72
N CYS A 429 1.84 28.52 -29.32
CA CYS A 429 3.15 28.70 -29.94
C CYS A 429 4.01 27.44 -29.84
N GLY A 430 3.98 26.75 -28.69
CA GLY A 430 4.62 25.46 -28.50
C GLY A 430 4.12 24.39 -29.48
N LEU A 431 2.80 24.28 -29.63
CA LEU A 431 2.17 23.36 -30.59
C LEU A 431 2.61 23.65 -32.03
N VAL A 432 2.57 24.92 -32.45
CA VAL A 432 3.01 25.35 -33.80
C VAL A 432 4.48 25.00 -34.02
N SER A 433 5.34 25.25 -33.03
CA SER A 433 6.77 24.93 -33.12
C SER A 433 7.00 23.43 -33.30
N VAL A 434 6.25 22.59 -32.61
CA VAL A 434 6.34 21.12 -32.72
C VAL A 434 5.80 20.62 -34.05
N ALA A 435 4.72 21.22 -34.57
CA ALA A 435 4.16 20.82 -35.84
C ALA A 435 5.00 21.25 -37.06
N ALA A 436 5.80 22.31 -36.90
CA ALA A 436 6.67 22.84 -37.95
C ALA A 436 8.07 22.19 -38.00
N GLY A 437 8.57 21.68 -36.87
CA GLY A 437 9.82 20.92 -36.77
C GLY A 437 9.62 19.46 -37.18
#